data_AF-A0A9X1WH62-F1
#
_entry.id   AF-A0A9X1WH62-F1
#
_cell.length_a   1.000
_cell.length_b   1.000
_cell.length_c   1.000
_cell.angle_alpha   90.00
_cell.angle_beta   90.00
_cell.angle_gamma   90.00
#
_symmetry.space_group_name_H-M   'P 1'
#
loop_
_entity.id
_entity.type
_entity.pdbx_description
1 polymer ?
#
loop_
_entity_poly.entity_id
_entity_poly.type
_entity_poly.pdbx_seq_one_letter_code
_entity_poly.pdbx_strand_id
1 'polypeptide(L)'
;MSHQIALAFEDGITRFIECDEDQTVADAAYQARINIPFDCRDGACGTCKAFCEAGDFEEGEYIEDALSGAEAADGYCLPCQMTPNSDLVLQIATTSERAKTGAQRLRGEVTEIVRHSESTVGFTVRLDDRENLGYLPGQYMNITVPGSEQTRSYSFSSGPSDDTVSFLVKLTRGGLMTTYLEDRAAVGDELVMTGPMGSFFLREPFRPILLLAGGTGLAPILSILEKLTEDELLDVPVRLVYGASAEMDLVKLDQLAGYRGRLPDFDFFTVVSDPDCGHERTGFVTDHLSSADMHGGDCDVYLCGPPPMVEAVRVFLQELPEQPENFYYEKFSSAAGTAGASDTDSLTVTTSETGDGTAARAEVVITAPGVEIGEVHSAKADSTSQFEARMALEFGALELTVGRLGDADIAEYRALAEAANDVLDGDHIVDSAEFTRANNRFHEFLFTRTGNPALLAAYRNLTVVDVMNETLNDATWIHRDIADEHLALVDAVAAGDRDRAAAVIRSHNDHAVTTMNTAIDGGADTEAGA
;
A
#
# COMPACT_ATOMS: atom_id res chain seq x y z
N MET A 1 -9.81 -21.06 -25.32
CA MET A 1 -10.86 -21.24 -24.30
C MET A 1 -10.81 -20.02 -23.40
N SER A 2 -11.69 -19.90 -22.40
CA SER A 2 -11.68 -18.78 -21.46
C SER A 2 -11.31 -19.26 -20.06
N HIS A 3 -10.60 -18.41 -19.32
CA HIS A 3 -10.09 -18.66 -17.98
C HIS A 3 -10.69 -17.67 -16.99
N GLN A 4 -10.89 -18.11 -15.75
CA GLN A 4 -11.34 -17.24 -14.65
C GLN A 4 -10.13 -16.63 -13.96
N ILE A 5 -10.10 -15.29 -13.89
CA ILE A 5 -9.04 -14.53 -13.24
C ILE A 5 -9.62 -13.86 -12.00
N ALA A 6 -9.09 -14.20 -10.83
CA ALA A 6 -9.40 -13.53 -9.57
C ALA A 6 -8.43 -12.35 -9.37
N LEU A 7 -8.96 -11.13 -9.33
CA LEU A 7 -8.25 -9.90 -9.02
C LEU A 7 -8.49 -9.54 -7.55
N ALA A 8 -7.55 -9.84 -6.67
CA ALA A 8 -7.57 -9.46 -5.26
C ALA A 8 -7.03 -8.03 -5.11
N PHE A 9 -7.76 -7.16 -4.42
CA PHE A 9 -7.42 -5.75 -4.23
C PHE A 9 -7.03 -5.47 -2.77
N GLU A 10 -6.32 -4.37 -2.53
CA GLU A 10 -5.83 -3.99 -1.19
C GLU A 10 -6.95 -3.72 -0.17
N ASP A 11 -8.18 -3.43 -0.62
CA ASP A 11 -9.37 -3.30 0.24
C ASP A 11 -9.99 -4.66 0.63
N GLY A 12 -9.27 -5.77 0.40
CA GLY A 12 -9.69 -7.13 0.71
C GLY A 12 -10.82 -7.66 -0.20
N ILE A 13 -11.22 -6.89 -1.23
CA ILE A 13 -12.25 -7.29 -2.17
C ILE A 13 -11.60 -8.05 -3.33
N THR A 14 -12.14 -9.21 -3.68
CA THR A 14 -11.78 -9.92 -4.92
C THR A 14 -12.83 -9.70 -6.00
N ARG A 15 -12.40 -9.47 -7.23
CA ARG A 15 -13.26 -9.47 -8.41
C ARG A 15 -12.86 -10.57 -9.37
N PHE A 16 -13.85 -11.18 -10.01
CA PHE A 16 -13.61 -12.21 -11.01
C PHE A 16 -13.90 -11.65 -12.39
N ILE A 17 -13.00 -11.93 -13.32
CA ILE A 17 -13.15 -11.61 -14.74
C ILE A 17 -12.94 -12.88 -15.57
N GLU A 18 -13.57 -12.91 -16.73
CA GLU A 18 -13.32 -13.95 -17.73
C GLU A 18 -12.32 -13.39 -18.75
N CYS A 19 -11.27 -14.16 -19.04
CA CYS A 19 -10.20 -13.77 -19.96
C CYS A 19 -10.00 -14.87 -21.00
N ASP A 20 -10.05 -14.52 -22.29
CA ASP A 20 -9.76 -15.45 -23.38
C ASP A 20 -8.25 -15.73 -23.48
N GLU A 21 -7.87 -16.92 -23.96
CA GLU A 21 -6.45 -17.33 -24.16
C GLU A 21 -5.66 -16.38 -25.10
N ASP A 22 -6.32 -15.65 -26.00
CA ASP A 22 -5.70 -14.69 -26.92
C ASP A 22 -5.81 -13.22 -26.45
N GLN A 23 -6.20 -13.02 -25.19
CA GLN A 23 -6.44 -11.71 -24.59
C GLN A 23 -5.56 -11.47 -23.37
N THR A 24 -5.05 -10.25 -23.21
CA THR A 24 -4.30 -9.87 -22.02
C THR A 24 -5.21 -9.71 -20.80
N VAL A 25 -4.71 -10.02 -19.62
CA VAL A 25 -5.49 -9.88 -18.38
C VAL A 25 -5.91 -8.42 -18.12
N ALA A 26 -5.08 -7.43 -18.47
CA ALA A 26 -5.45 -6.02 -18.35
C ALA A 26 -6.58 -5.63 -19.31
N ASP A 27 -6.59 -6.14 -20.54
CA ASP A 27 -7.68 -5.88 -21.48
C ASP A 27 -8.96 -6.59 -21.03
N ALA A 28 -8.88 -7.81 -20.50
CA ALA A 28 -10.02 -8.52 -19.91
C ALA A 28 -10.59 -7.77 -18.70
N ALA A 29 -9.72 -7.29 -17.81
CA ALA A 29 -10.11 -6.47 -16.66
C ALA A 29 -10.81 -5.20 -17.11
N TYR A 30 -10.24 -4.51 -18.11
CA TYR A 30 -10.81 -3.30 -18.68
C TYR A 30 -12.19 -3.55 -19.33
N GLN A 31 -12.36 -4.64 -20.08
CA GLN A 31 -13.66 -5.03 -20.66
C GLN A 31 -14.71 -5.36 -19.59
N ALA A 32 -14.28 -5.99 -18.49
CA ALA A 32 -15.10 -6.24 -17.31
C ALA A 32 -15.37 -4.96 -16.48
N ARG A 33 -14.87 -3.80 -16.93
CA ARG A 33 -14.98 -2.49 -16.26
C ARG A 33 -14.26 -2.44 -14.91
N ILE A 34 -13.13 -3.13 -14.85
CA ILE A 34 -12.21 -3.17 -13.73
C ILE A 34 -10.87 -2.63 -14.22
N ASN A 35 -10.67 -1.34 -13.99
CA ASN A 35 -9.48 -0.57 -14.29
C ASN A 35 -8.40 -0.83 -13.24
N ILE A 36 -7.82 -2.03 -13.28
CA ILE A 36 -6.56 -2.29 -12.56
C ILE A 36 -5.51 -1.26 -13.00
N PRO A 37 -4.52 -0.93 -12.15
CA PRO A 37 -3.47 0.01 -12.52
C PRO A 37 -2.81 -0.42 -13.85
N PHE A 38 -2.63 0.51 -14.79
CA PHE A 38 -1.77 0.37 -15.97
C PHE A 38 -1.63 1.74 -16.64
N ASP A 39 -0.55 1.94 -17.41
CA ASP A 39 -0.33 3.17 -18.19
C ASP A 39 -0.05 2.86 -19.67
N CYS A 40 1.16 2.39 -20.00
CA CYS A 40 1.65 2.26 -21.39
C CYS A 40 1.00 1.13 -22.20
N ARG A 41 0.56 0.05 -21.55
CA ARG A 41 0.06 -1.20 -22.15
C ARG A 41 1.02 -1.93 -23.10
N ASP A 42 2.31 -1.62 -23.09
CA ASP A 42 3.31 -2.24 -23.98
C ASP A 42 4.44 -2.96 -23.22
N GLY A 43 4.23 -3.24 -21.93
CA GLY A 43 5.24 -3.89 -21.11
C GLY A 43 6.45 -3.00 -20.80
N ALA A 44 6.30 -1.67 -20.86
CA ALA A 44 7.34 -0.73 -20.46
C ALA A 44 7.14 -0.12 -19.07
N CYS A 45 5.93 0.26 -18.63
CA CYS A 45 5.75 1.17 -17.48
C CYS A 45 5.72 0.55 -16.08
N GLY A 46 5.64 -0.77 -15.95
CA GLY A 46 5.51 -1.44 -14.64
C GLY A 46 4.26 -1.07 -13.81
N THR A 47 3.45 -0.08 -14.21
CA THR A 47 2.27 0.39 -13.44
C THR A 47 1.24 -0.72 -13.28
N CYS A 48 1.17 -1.66 -14.22
CA CYS A 48 0.24 -2.79 -14.10
C CYS A 48 0.72 -3.93 -13.25
N LYS A 49 1.95 -3.88 -12.74
CA LYS A 49 2.56 -4.98 -12.02
C LYS A 49 1.63 -5.51 -10.94
N ALA A 50 1.48 -6.81 -10.96
CA ALA A 50 0.65 -7.58 -10.05
C ALA A 50 1.44 -8.81 -9.63
N PHE A 51 1.11 -9.35 -8.47
CA PHE A 51 1.67 -10.62 -8.02
C PHE A 51 0.72 -11.75 -8.39
N CYS A 52 1.21 -12.77 -9.10
CA CYS A 52 0.44 -13.95 -9.46
C CYS A 52 0.59 -15.00 -8.38
N GLU A 53 -0.40 -15.06 -7.49
CA GLU A 53 -0.43 -15.97 -6.35
C GLU A 53 -0.71 -17.42 -6.76
N ALA A 54 -1.48 -17.63 -7.83
CA ALA A 54 -1.75 -18.96 -8.36
C ALA A 54 -2.08 -18.94 -9.86
N GLY A 55 -1.74 -20.04 -10.53
CA GLY A 55 -2.10 -20.32 -11.92
C GLY A 55 -0.94 -20.13 -12.91
N ASP A 56 -1.10 -20.73 -14.08
CA ASP A 56 -0.17 -20.69 -15.21
C ASP A 56 -0.61 -19.68 -16.28
N PHE A 57 0.36 -18.94 -16.82
CA PHE A 57 0.16 -17.95 -17.88
C PHE A 57 1.31 -17.96 -18.88
N GLU A 58 1.11 -17.35 -20.04
CA GLU A 58 2.17 -17.00 -20.98
C GLU A 58 2.54 -15.53 -20.79
N GLU A 59 3.83 -15.32 -20.64
CA GLU A 59 4.44 -14.00 -20.56
C GLU A 59 4.53 -13.39 -21.97
N GLY A 60 3.98 -12.18 -22.14
CA GLY A 60 4.14 -11.40 -23.37
C GLY A 60 5.49 -10.70 -23.48
N GLU A 61 5.63 -9.83 -24.48
CA GLU A 61 6.85 -9.05 -24.65
C GLU A 61 6.87 -7.88 -23.66
N TYR A 62 7.87 -7.84 -22.80
CA TYR A 62 8.13 -6.71 -21.92
C TYR A 62 9.62 -6.42 -21.87
N ILE A 63 9.96 -5.20 -21.46
CA ILE A 63 11.36 -4.87 -21.18
C ILE A 63 11.66 -5.28 -19.73
N GLU A 64 12.89 -5.74 -19.49
CA GLU A 64 13.40 -6.13 -18.16
C GLU A 64 13.20 -5.02 -17.11
N ASP A 65 13.14 -3.80 -17.63
CA ASP A 65 12.76 -2.59 -16.96
C ASP A 65 11.35 -2.72 -16.30
N ALA A 66 10.31 -3.17 -16.99
CA ALA A 66 8.96 -3.27 -16.44
C ALA A 66 8.74 -4.48 -15.52
N LEU A 67 9.36 -5.62 -15.84
CA LEU A 67 9.35 -6.86 -15.06
C LEU A 67 10.71 -7.55 -15.24
N SER A 68 11.52 -7.59 -14.20
CA SER A 68 12.84 -8.22 -14.27
C SER A 68 12.71 -9.75 -14.26
N GLY A 69 13.75 -10.45 -14.73
CA GLY A 69 13.75 -11.92 -14.70
C GLY A 69 13.71 -12.53 -13.30
N ALA A 70 14.14 -11.77 -12.27
CA ALA A 70 14.01 -12.19 -10.87
C ALA A 70 12.56 -12.05 -10.40
N GLU A 71 11.93 -10.90 -10.67
CA GLU A 71 10.51 -10.68 -10.34
C GLU A 71 9.58 -11.70 -11.01
N ALA A 72 9.81 -12.02 -12.29
CA ALA A 72 9.05 -13.05 -12.99
C ALA A 72 9.22 -14.44 -12.34
N ALA A 73 10.43 -14.76 -11.84
CA ALA A 73 10.69 -16.00 -11.13
C ALA A 73 10.03 -16.04 -9.74
N ASP A 74 9.90 -14.89 -9.08
CA ASP A 74 9.24 -14.75 -7.78
C ASP A 74 7.70 -14.67 -7.90
N GLY A 75 7.15 -14.80 -9.11
CA GLY A 75 5.70 -14.86 -9.34
C GLY A 75 5.04 -13.52 -9.71
N TYR A 76 5.81 -12.44 -9.89
CA TYR A 76 5.26 -11.19 -10.42
C TYR A 76 4.97 -11.28 -11.91
N CYS A 77 3.98 -10.52 -12.35
CA CYS A 77 3.53 -10.51 -13.73
C CYS A 77 3.10 -9.11 -14.18
N LEU A 78 2.98 -8.94 -15.49
CA LEU A 78 2.40 -7.74 -16.09
C LEU A 78 1.07 -8.11 -16.76
N PRO A 79 -0.09 -7.88 -16.08
CA PRO A 79 -1.41 -8.04 -16.66
C PRO A 79 -1.58 -7.46 -18.07
N CYS A 80 -0.86 -6.38 -18.43
CA CYS A 80 -0.94 -5.80 -19.78
C CYS A 80 -0.21 -6.59 -20.88
N GLN A 81 0.63 -7.56 -20.52
CA GLN A 81 1.34 -8.46 -21.44
C GLN A 81 1.04 -9.94 -21.17
N MET A 82 0.40 -10.26 -20.04
CA MET A 82 0.06 -11.60 -19.60
C MET A 82 -1.17 -12.14 -20.30
N THR A 83 -1.07 -13.33 -20.90
CA THR A 83 -2.21 -14.11 -21.41
C THR A 83 -2.36 -15.40 -20.60
N PRO A 84 -3.55 -15.74 -20.08
CA PRO A 84 -3.71 -16.90 -19.19
C PRO A 84 -3.67 -18.24 -19.94
N ASN A 85 -3.02 -19.24 -19.33
CA ASN A 85 -3.07 -20.65 -19.76
C ASN A 85 -3.94 -21.52 -18.84
N SER A 86 -4.36 -20.96 -17.71
CA SER A 86 -5.24 -21.56 -16.71
C SER A 86 -5.96 -20.44 -15.93
N ASP A 87 -6.81 -20.82 -14.97
CA ASP A 87 -7.40 -19.85 -14.04
C ASP A 87 -6.30 -19.23 -13.16
N LEU A 88 -6.36 -17.92 -12.94
CA LEU A 88 -5.31 -17.17 -12.23
C LEU A 88 -5.84 -16.46 -10.97
N VAL A 89 -4.95 -16.21 -10.01
CA VAL A 89 -5.17 -15.32 -8.86
C VAL A 89 -4.09 -14.25 -8.84
N LEU A 90 -4.49 -12.98 -8.96
CA LEU A 90 -3.60 -11.82 -9.00
C LEU A 90 -3.87 -10.85 -7.85
N GLN A 91 -2.84 -10.46 -7.13
CA GLN A 91 -2.86 -9.35 -6.17
C GLN A 91 -2.60 -8.04 -6.91
N ILE A 92 -3.53 -7.09 -6.79
CA ILE A 92 -3.55 -5.81 -7.49
C ILE A 92 -3.29 -4.69 -6.49
N ALA A 93 -2.26 -3.88 -6.76
CA ALA A 93 -1.84 -2.73 -5.95
C ALA A 93 -2.77 -1.51 -6.10
N THR A 94 -4.06 -1.70 -5.83
CA THR A 94 -5.08 -0.65 -5.69
C THR A 94 -6.30 -1.20 -4.95
N THR A 95 -7.27 -0.34 -4.62
CA THR A 95 -8.55 -0.78 -4.04
C THR A 95 -9.58 -1.12 -5.12
N SER A 96 -10.51 -2.03 -4.83
CA SER A 96 -11.55 -2.44 -5.77
C SER A 96 -12.52 -1.31 -6.15
N GLU A 97 -12.74 -0.34 -5.24
CA GLU A 97 -13.52 0.86 -5.52
C GLU A 97 -12.86 1.67 -6.64
N ARG A 98 -11.54 1.80 -6.59
CA ARG A 98 -10.75 2.56 -7.57
C ARG A 98 -10.61 1.88 -8.88
N ALA A 99 -10.49 0.55 -8.85
CA ALA A 99 -10.56 -0.22 -10.07
C ALA A 99 -11.88 0.03 -10.82
N LYS A 100 -12.98 0.43 -10.17
CA LYS A 100 -14.21 0.81 -10.90
C LYS A 100 -14.13 2.18 -11.57
N THR A 101 -13.23 3.05 -11.11
CA THR A 101 -13.06 4.43 -11.57
C THR A 101 -11.68 4.58 -12.23
N GLY A 102 -11.57 4.21 -13.50
CA GLY A 102 -10.29 4.29 -14.23
C GLY A 102 -9.76 5.72 -14.40
N ALA A 103 -8.50 5.82 -14.83
CA ALA A 103 -7.87 7.10 -15.14
C ALA A 103 -8.71 7.87 -16.18
N GLN A 104 -9.00 9.12 -15.88
CA GLN A 104 -9.82 9.98 -16.70
C GLN A 104 -8.99 11.10 -17.32
N ARG A 105 -9.33 11.44 -18.56
CA ARG A 105 -8.79 12.63 -19.21
C ARG A 105 -9.70 13.81 -18.91
N LEU A 106 -9.21 14.71 -18.07
CA LEU A 106 -9.95 15.86 -17.57
C LEU A 106 -9.37 17.16 -18.12
N ARG A 107 -10.23 18.17 -18.23
CA ARG A 107 -9.87 19.55 -18.55
C ARG A 107 -10.07 20.41 -17.33
N GLY A 108 -9.25 21.45 -17.20
CA GLY A 108 -9.41 22.42 -16.15
C GLY A 108 -8.71 23.74 -16.46
N GLU A 109 -9.09 24.76 -15.73
CA GLU A 109 -8.58 26.12 -15.86
C GLU A 109 -7.61 26.42 -14.71
N VAL A 110 -6.44 26.95 -15.03
CA VAL A 110 -5.51 27.47 -14.01
C VAL A 110 -6.14 28.66 -13.32
N THR A 111 -6.41 28.55 -12.03
CA THR A 111 -7.04 29.60 -11.22
C THR A 111 -6.04 30.39 -10.39
N GLU A 112 -4.89 29.80 -10.10
CA GLU A 112 -3.84 30.45 -9.31
C GLU A 112 -2.46 29.95 -9.74
N ILE A 113 -1.48 30.85 -9.73
CA ILE A 113 -0.05 30.55 -9.90
C ILE A 113 0.71 31.32 -8.83
N VAL A 114 1.47 30.62 -8.00
CA VAL A 114 2.26 31.19 -6.91
C VAL A 114 3.73 30.80 -7.08
N ARG A 115 4.59 31.79 -7.28
CA ARG A 115 6.05 31.60 -7.18
C ARG A 115 6.43 31.61 -5.71
N HIS A 116 6.68 30.42 -5.15
CA HIS A 116 7.09 30.27 -3.75
C HIS A 116 8.57 30.61 -3.55
N SER A 117 9.41 30.31 -4.55
CA SER A 117 10.82 30.66 -4.58
C SER A 117 11.30 30.87 -6.03
N GLU A 118 12.59 31.13 -6.23
CA GLU A 118 13.16 31.17 -7.58
C GLU A 118 13.13 29.79 -8.27
N SER A 119 13.06 28.71 -7.50
CA SER A 119 13.12 27.33 -8.00
C SER A 119 11.77 26.61 -7.94
N THR A 120 10.75 27.17 -7.26
CA THR A 120 9.52 26.43 -6.93
C THR A 120 8.27 27.24 -7.24
N VAL A 121 7.37 26.64 -8.01
CA VAL A 121 6.08 27.21 -8.41
C VAL A 121 4.95 26.29 -7.97
N GLY A 122 3.94 26.84 -7.31
CA GLY A 122 2.66 26.19 -7.11
C GLY A 122 1.64 26.70 -8.12
N PHE A 123 0.71 25.85 -8.56
CA PHE A 123 -0.46 26.29 -9.31
C PHE A 123 -1.68 25.46 -8.95
N THR A 124 -2.84 26.09 -9.07
CA THR A 124 -4.15 25.53 -8.73
C THR A 124 -5.02 25.47 -9.97
N VAL A 125 -5.72 24.36 -10.17
CA VAL A 125 -6.57 24.10 -11.32
C VAL A 125 -7.98 23.77 -10.86
N ARG A 126 -8.95 24.47 -11.44
CA ARG A 126 -10.37 24.14 -11.30
C ARG A 126 -10.74 23.23 -12.45
N LEU A 127 -11.12 21.99 -12.14
CA LEU A 127 -11.53 21.00 -13.14
C LEU A 127 -12.97 21.29 -13.60
N ASP A 128 -13.25 21.01 -14.87
CA ASP A 128 -14.61 21.14 -15.42
C ASP A 128 -15.57 20.11 -14.80
N ASP A 129 -15.09 18.87 -14.63
CA ASP A 129 -15.83 17.74 -14.06
C ASP A 129 -15.11 17.19 -12.81
N ARG A 130 -14.95 18.03 -11.77
CA ARG A 130 -14.19 17.70 -10.55
C ARG A 130 -14.69 16.44 -9.85
N GLU A 131 -16.00 16.21 -9.85
CA GLU A 131 -16.68 15.06 -9.26
C GLU A 131 -16.26 13.73 -9.88
N ASN A 132 -15.74 13.75 -11.11
CA ASN A 132 -15.29 12.55 -11.79
C ASN A 132 -13.85 12.16 -11.42
N LEU A 133 -13.14 13.01 -10.66
CA LEU A 133 -11.80 12.73 -10.16
C LEU A 133 -11.84 12.26 -8.70
N GLY A 134 -11.66 10.95 -8.48
CA GLY A 134 -11.35 10.41 -7.14
C GLY A 134 -9.90 9.95 -7.09
N TYR A 135 -9.04 10.56 -6.26
CA TYR A 135 -7.62 10.19 -6.11
C TYR A 135 -7.25 9.87 -4.64
N LEU A 136 -6.25 9.01 -4.42
CA LEU A 136 -5.72 8.78 -3.07
C LEU A 136 -4.65 9.82 -2.80
N PRO A 137 -4.57 10.33 -1.57
CA PRO A 137 -3.56 11.30 -1.23
C PRO A 137 -2.17 10.68 -1.40
N GLY A 138 -1.36 11.28 -2.27
CA GLY A 138 -0.07 10.76 -2.71
C GLY A 138 0.01 10.56 -4.23
N GLN A 139 -1.11 10.30 -4.89
CA GLN A 139 -1.17 10.08 -6.33
C GLN A 139 -0.86 11.33 -7.16
N TYR A 140 -0.68 11.12 -8.46
CA TYR A 140 -0.35 12.16 -9.42
C TYR A 140 -1.25 12.19 -10.66
N MET A 141 -1.11 13.25 -11.46
CA MET A 141 -1.63 13.30 -12.83
C MET A 141 -0.54 13.57 -13.85
N ASN A 142 -0.75 13.03 -15.04
CA ASN A 142 0.00 13.39 -16.23
C ASN A 142 -0.61 14.65 -16.86
N ILE A 143 0.08 15.78 -16.77
CA ILE A 143 -0.35 17.06 -17.34
C ILE A 143 0.29 17.24 -18.72
N THR A 144 -0.54 17.43 -19.75
CA THR A 144 -0.04 17.79 -21.09
C THR A 144 0.56 19.19 -21.03
N VAL A 145 1.83 19.34 -21.44
CA VAL A 145 2.50 20.64 -21.43
C VAL A 145 1.88 21.55 -22.49
N PRO A 146 1.36 22.74 -22.15
CA PRO A 146 0.70 23.60 -23.12
C PRO A 146 1.59 23.99 -24.30
N GLY A 147 1.09 23.73 -25.52
CA GLY A 147 1.83 23.93 -26.77
C GLY A 147 2.79 22.79 -27.12
N SER A 148 2.67 21.62 -26.47
CA SER A 148 3.39 20.38 -26.77
C SER A 148 2.43 19.19 -26.73
N GLU A 149 2.85 18.05 -27.30
CA GLU A 149 2.18 16.76 -27.13
C GLU A 149 2.73 15.96 -25.93
N GLN A 150 3.82 16.44 -25.32
CA GLN A 150 4.45 15.77 -24.18
C GLN A 150 3.66 16.00 -22.89
N THR A 151 3.68 15.00 -22.01
CA THR A 151 3.12 15.05 -20.65
C THR A 151 4.20 15.09 -19.59
N ARG A 152 3.88 15.59 -18.40
CA ARG A 152 4.72 15.49 -17.20
C ARG A 152 3.87 15.12 -15.99
N SER A 153 4.41 14.24 -15.15
CA SER A 153 3.79 13.78 -13.91
C SER A 153 3.92 14.83 -12.82
N TYR A 154 2.80 15.16 -12.17
CA TYR A 154 2.77 16.04 -11.00
C TYR A 154 1.82 15.49 -9.94
N SER A 155 2.36 15.20 -8.77
CA SER A 155 1.60 14.74 -7.62
C SER A 155 0.70 15.85 -7.09
N PHE A 156 -0.50 15.47 -6.65
CA PHE A 156 -1.42 16.42 -6.04
C PHE A 156 -0.83 16.99 -4.75
N SER A 157 -0.99 18.29 -4.52
CA SER A 157 -0.70 18.97 -3.25
C SER A 157 -1.94 19.44 -2.50
N SER A 158 -3.13 19.19 -3.07
CA SER A 158 -4.45 19.40 -2.49
C SER A 158 -5.01 18.11 -1.89
N GLY A 159 -5.97 18.23 -0.97
CA GLY A 159 -6.70 17.09 -0.43
C GLY A 159 -7.70 16.50 -1.43
N PRO A 160 -7.98 15.18 -1.36
CA PRO A 160 -8.88 14.50 -2.30
C PRO A 160 -10.33 14.99 -2.23
N SER A 161 -10.72 15.68 -1.16
CA SER A 161 -12.05 16.30 -0.99
C SER A 161 -12.11 17.76 -1.43
N ASP A 162 -10.99 18.38 -1.84
CA ASP A 162 -10.94 19.79 -2.21
C ASP A 162 -11.65 20.05 -3.56
N ASP A 163 -12.32 21.19 -3.68
CA ASP A 163 -13.02 21.62 -4.91
C ASP A 163 -12.06 21.87 -6.09
N THR A 164 -10.79 22.14 -5.81
CA THR A 164 -9.74 22.40 -6.80
C THR A 164 -8.54 21.50 -6.56
N VAL A 165 -7.79 21.21 -7.62
CA VAL A 165 -6.54 20.44 -7.49
C VAL A 165 -5.33 21.36 -7.59
N SER A 166 -4.34 21.19 -6.72
CA SER A 166 -3.10 21.97 -6.75
C SER A 166 -1.87 21.09 -6.94
N PHE A 167 -0.80 21.70 -7.45
CA PHE A 167 0.47 21.05 -7.72
C PHE A 167 1.63 21.92 -7.22
N LEU A 168 2.76 21.30 -6.90
CA LEU A 168 4.00 21.99 -6.52
C LEU A 168 5.14 21.50 -7.40
N VAL A 169 5.75 22.41 -8.15
CA VAL A 169 6.69 22.08 -9.23
C VAL A 169 8.04 22.74 -9.02
N LYS A 170 9.08 21.91 -9.10
CA LYS A 170 10.46 22.38 -9.17
C LYS A 170 10.78 22.80 -10.59
N LEU A 171 11.22 24.04 -10.75
CA LEU A 171 11.69 24.60 -12.00
C LEU A 171 13.05 23.97 -12.35
N THR A 172 13.09 23.21 -13.43
CA THR A 172 14.31 22.61 -13.97
C THR A 172 14.68 23.31 -15.27
N ARG A 173 15.91 23.84 -15.32
CA ARG A 173 16.40 24.61 -16.46
C ARG A 173 16.27 23.81 -17.76
N GLY A 174 15.58 24.40 -18.75
CA GLY A 174 15.36 23.78 -20.05
C GLY A 174 14.24 22.73 -20.10
N GLY A 175 13.54 22.49 -18.98
CA GLY A 175 12.36 21.61 -18.96
C GLY A 175 11.15 22.27 -19.63
N LEU A 176 10.40 21.51 -20.45
CA LEU A 176 9.26 22.05 -21.20
C LEU A 176 8.17 22.66 -20.30
N MET A 177 7.78 21.96 -19.24
CA MET A 177 6.81 22.51 -18.28
C MET A 177 7.40 23.71 -17.52
N THR A 178 8.69 23.68 -17.19
CA THR A 178 9.37 24.82 -16.58
C THR A 178 9.33 26.05 -17.48
N THR A 179 9.66 25.93 -18.76
CA THR A 179 9.55 27.04 -19.72
C THR A 179 8.11 27.56 -19.84
N TYR A 180 7.11 26.67 -19.83
CA TYR A 180 5.72 27.11 -19.78
C TYR A 180 5.40 27.91 -18.51
N LEU A 181 5.70 27.35 -17.33
CA LEU A 181 5.44 27.99 -16.03
C LEU A 181 6.22 29.29 -15.83
N GLU A 182 7.41 29.40 -16.42
CA GLU A 182 8.24 30.60 -16.27
C GLU A 182 7.83 31.73 -17.19
N ASP A 183 7.57 31.43 -18.47
CA ASP A 183 7.50 32.44 -19.52
C ASP A 183 6.07 32.72 -20.02
N ARG A 184 5.15 31.77 -19.87
CA ARG A 184 3.86 31.79 -20.57
C ARG A 184 2.63 31.58 -19.69
N ALA A 185 2.75 30.81 -18.62
CA ALA A 185 1.61 30.40 -17.81
C ALA A 185 0.88 31.60 -17.21
N ALA A 186 -0.45 31.60 -17.38
CA ALA A 186 -1.33 32.62 -16.85
C ALA A 186 -2.57 32.00 -16.22
N VAL A 187 -3.17 32.72 -15.26
CA VAL A 187 -4.52 32.39 -14.77
C VAL A 187 -5.49 32.50 -15.95
N GLY A 188 -6.33 31.49 -16.12
CA GLY A 188 -7.22 31.29 -17.25
C GLY A 188 -6.70 30.31 -18.31
N ASP A 189 -5.45 29.87 -18.22
CA ASP A 189 -4.93 28.85 -19.14
C ASP A 189 -5.64 27.50 -18.93
N GLU A 190 -5.97 26.84 -20.04
CA GLU A 190 -6.56 25.50 -20.01
C GLU A 190 -5.45 24.43 -19.94
N LEU A 191 -5.61 23.49 -19.02
CA LEU A 191 -4.77 22.29 -18.89
C LEU A 191 -5.57 21.04 -19.22
N VAL A 192 -4.90 20.09 -19.89
CA VAL A 192 -5.43 18.75 -20.13
C VAL A 192 -4.61 17.76 -19.30
N MET A 193 -5.29 16.98 -18.49
CA MET A 193 -4.67 16.12 -17.48
C MET A 193 -5.26 14.72 -17.55
N THR A 194 -4.43 13.71 -17.32
CA THR A 194 -4.86 12.31 -17.29
C THR A 194 -4.48 11.71 -15.95
N GLY A 195 -5.43 11.11 -15.24
CA GLY A 195 -5.19 10.47 -13.96
C GLY A 195 -6.47 10.12 -13.19
N PRO A 196 -6.35 9.73 -11.91
CA PRO A 196 -5.10 9.70 -11.14
C PRO A 196 -4.23 8.48 -11.46
N MET A 197 -2.96 8.56 -11.09
CA MET A 197 -1.94 7.51 -11.30
C MET A 197 -1.03 7.41 -10.07
N GLY A 198 -0.26 6.33 -9.98
CA GLY A 198 0.71 6.10 -8.90
C GLY A 198 0.20 5.16 -7.79
N SER A 199 1.13 4.37 -7.26
CA SER A 199 0.94 3.47 -6.11
C SER A 199 1.47 4.07 -4.78
N PHE A 200 2.15 5.22 -4.84
CA PHE A 200 2.48 5.99 -3.64
C PHE A 200 1.25 6.72 -3.13
N PHE A 201 0.63 6.20 -2.08
CA PHE A 201 -0.52 6.83 -1.43
C PHE A 201 -0.66 6.39 0.02
N LEU A 202 -1.33 7.22 0.82
CA LEU A 202 -1.66 6.92 2.22
C LEU A 202 -2.47 5.62 2.32
N ARG A 203 -1.92 4.61 3.00
CA ARG A 203 -2.66 3.44 3.47
C ARG A 203 -3.44 3.78 4.75
N GLU A 204 -4.36 2.91 5.13
CA GLU A 204 -5.18 3.12 6.33
C GLU A 204 -4.29 3.27 7.57
N PRO A 205 -4.44 4.36 8.36
CA PRO A 205 -3.44 4.76 9.35
C PRO A 205 -3.63 4.03 10.69
N PHE A 206 -3.30 2.74 10.74
CA PHE A 206 -3.36 1.93 11.97
C PHE A 206 -2.14 2.09 12.90
N ARG A 207 -1.07 2.72 12.42
CA ARG A 207 0.21 2.91 13.14
C ARG A 207 0.66 4.37 13.09
N PRO A 208 1.57 4.81 13.98
CA PRO A 208 2.25 6.09 13.84
C PRO A 208 2.84 6.29 12.43
N ILE A 209 2.80 7.53 11.94
CA ILE A 209 3.21 7.87 10.57
C ILE A 209 4.43 8.78 10.60
N LEU A 210 5.47 8.39 9.87
CA LEU A 210 6.62 9.24 9.58
C LEU A 210 6.63 9.66 8.11
N LEU A 211 6.46 10.95 7.87
CA LEU A 211 6.50 11.57 6.56
C LEU A 211 7.89 12.17 6.32
N LEU A 212 8.48 11.87 5.17
CA LEU A 212 9.75 12.44 4.73
C LEU A 212 9.55 13.13 3.37
N ALA A 213 9.95 14.40 3.29
CA ALA A 213 9.77 15.19 2.07
C ALA A 213 11.09 15.83 1.63
N GLY A 214 11.40 15.75 0.33
CA GLY A 214 12.54 16.41 -0.29
C GLY A 214 12.13 17.46 -1.32
N GLY A 215 12.35 18.74 -1.03
CA GLY A 215 12.01 19.84 -1.95
C GLY A 215 10.52 19.81 -2.35
N THR A 216 10.23 19.59 -3.63
CA THR A 216 8.83 19.50 -4.11
C THR A 216 8.18 18.14 -3.89
N GLY A 217 8.93 17.14 -3.40
CA GLY A 217 8.34 15.92 -2.81
C GLY A 217 7.41 16.19 -1.63
N LEU A 218 7.36 17.45 -1.16
CA LEU A 218 6.32 17.95 -0.28
C LEU A 218 4.90 17.87 -0.89
N ALA A 219 4.73 17.88 -2.21
CA ALA A 219 3.41 17.85 -2.86
C ALA A 219 2.53 16.69 -2.37
N PRO A 220 2.89 15.41 -2.60
CA PRO A 220 2.05 14.30 -2.16
C PRO A 220 1.88 14.26 -0.64
N ILE A 221 2.90 14.70 0.11
CA ILE A 221 2.85 14.79 1.58
C ILE A 221 1.79 15.81 2.05
N LEU A 222 1.62 16.95 1.36
CA LEU A 222 0.54 17.89 1.68
C LEU A 222 -0.83 17.27 1.41
N SER A 223 -0.97 16.49 0.35
CA SER A 223 -2.21 15.76 0.06
C SER A 223 -2.54 14.75 1.17
N ILE A 224 -1.52 14.03 1.67
CA ILE A 224 -1.62 13.10 2.80
C ILE A 224 -2.04 13.82 4.08
N LEU A 225 -1.34 14.90 4.43
CA LEU A 225 -1.68 15.71 5.62
C LEU A 225 -3.10 16.27 5.54
N GLU A 226 -3.53 16.76 4.37
CA GLU A 226 -4.89 17.25 4.20
C GLU A 226 -5.92 16.14 4.43
N LYS A 227 -5.70 14.94 3.86
CA LYS A 227 -6.60 13.80 4.08
C LYS A 227 -6.68 13.39 5.56
N LEU A 228 -5.54 13.34 6.25
CA LEU A 228 -5.48 12.97 7.67
C LEU A 228 -6.27 13.95 8.54
N THR A 229 -6.35 15.24 8.16
CA THR A 229 -7.14 16.22 8.94
C THR A 229 -8.64 16.04 8.84
N GLU A 230 -9.11 15.23 7.88
CA GLU A 230 -10.53 14.92 7.72
C GLU A 230 -10.98 13.77 8.62
N ASP A 231 -10.04 13.00 9.17
CA ASP A 231 -10.34 11.84 10.02
C ASP A 231 -10.43 12.24 11.49
N GLU A 232 -11.67 12.33 11.99
CA GLU A 232 -11.97 12.67 13.38
C GLU A 232 -11.59 11.55 14.36
N LEU A 233 -11.34 10.33 13.89
CA LEU A 233 -11.01 9.15 14.70
C LEU A 233 -9.51 8.84 14.69
N LEU A 234 -8.70 9.63 13.97
CA LEU A 234 -7.26 9.45 13.91
C LEU A 234 -6.64 9.54 15.32
N ASP A 235 -6.07 8.44 15.79
CA ASP A 235 -5.43 8.33 17.11
C ASP A 235 -3.95 7.97 17.01
N VAL A 236 -3.35 8.12 15.82
CA VAL A 236 -1.94 7.83 15.58
C VAL A 236 -1.10 9.12 15.48
N PRO A 237 0.11 9.15 16.05
CA PRO A 237 1.04 10.28 15.89
C PRO A 237 1.50 10.44 14.44
N VAL A 238 1.66 11.69 13.98
CA VAL A 238 2.17 12.03 12.65
C VAL A 238 3.36 12.96 12.76
N ARG A 239 4.51 12.58 12.19
CA ARG A 239 5.72 13.41 12.17
C ARG A 239 6.16 13.68 10.74
N LEU A 240 6.60 14.90 10.46
CA LEU A 240 7.18 15.27 9.17
C LEU A 240 8.62 15.77 9.31
N VAL A 241 9.53 15.21 8.52
CA VAL A 241 10.87 15.77 8.28
C VAL A 241 10.94 16.32 6.86
N TYR A 242 11.11 17.64 6.74
CA TYR A 242 11.13 18.32 5.45
C TYR A 242 12.53 18.82 5.10
N GLY A 243 13.18 18.13 4.14
CA GLY A 243 14.51 18.44 3.65
C GLY A 243 14.50 19.32 2.40
N ALA A 244 15.44 20.26 2.31
CA ALA A 244 15.71 21.04 1.11
C ALA A 244 17.20 21.31 0.90
N SER A 245 17.61 21.59 -0.34
CA SER A 245 19.01 21.91 -0.63
C SER A 245 19.41 23.30 -0.17
N ALA A 246 18.49 24.26 -0.28
CA ALA A 246 18.65 25.63 0.15
C ALA A 246 17.42 26.07 0.95
N GLU A 247 17.60 27.03 1.87
CA GLU A 247 16.51 27.52 2.74
C GLU A 247 15.34 28.11 1.93
N MET A 248 15.63 28.76 0.80
CA MET A 248 14.60 29.30 -0.11
C MET A 248 13.68 28.24 -0.72
N ASP A 249 14.10 26.97 -0.72
CA ASP A 249 13.32 25.86 -1.25
C ASP A 249 12.41 25.23 -0.18
N LEU A 250 12.50 25.67 1.08
CA LEU A 250 11.55 25.35 2.14
C LEU A 250 10.27 26.17 1.98
N VAL A 251 9.36 25.67 1.17
CA VAL A 251 8.10 26.35 0.84
C VAL A 251 6.94 25.81 1.67
N LYS A 252 5.79 26.51 1.66
CA LYS A 252 4.55 26.09 2.35
C LYS A 252 4.67 25.93 3.88
N LEU A 253 5.67 26.54 4.52
CA LEU A 253 5.88 26.45 5.97
C LEU A 253 4.69 26.93 6.81
N ASP A 254 3.99 27.98 6.37
CA ASP A 254 2.78 28.46 7.04
C ASP A 254 1.63 27.44 6.96
N GLN A 255 1.49 26.74 5.83
CA GLN A 255 0.51 25.67 5.65
C GLN A 255 0.85 24.49 6.57
N LEU A 256 2.13 24.09 6.63
CA LEU A 256 2.61 23.06 7.54
C LEU A 256 2.37 23.41 9.02
N ALA A 257 2.66 24.65 9.41
CA ALA A 257 2.37 25.12 10.77
C ALA A 257 0.88 25.08 11.09
N GLY A 258 0.01 25.28 10.11
CA GLY A 258 -1.45 25.17 10.24
C GLY A 258 -1.93 23.77 10.63
N TYR A 259 -1.24 22.69 10.21
CA TYR A 259 -1.63 21.32 10.54
C TYR A 259 -1.49 21.00 12.04
N ARG A 260 -0.61 21.68 12.78
CA ARG A 260 -0.48 21.50 14.25
C ARG A 260 -1.77 21.78 15.02
N GLY A 261 -2.67 22.59 14.46
CA GLY A 261 -3.97 22.90 15.07
C GLY A 261 -5.13 22.04 14.54
N ARG A 262 -4.88 21.20 13.52
CA ARG A 262 -5.89 20.40 12.82
C ARG A 262 -5.72 18.90 13.05
N LEU A 263 -4.50 18.46 13.29
CA LEU A 263 -4.18 17.07 13.63
C LEU A 263 -3.94 16.93 15.14
N PRO A 264 -4.42 15.83 15.78
CA PRO A 264 -4.30 15.64 17.24
C PRO A 264 -2.86 15.62 17.74
N ASP A 265 -1.98 14.89 17.06
CA ASP A 265 -0.55 14.81 17.38
C ASP A 265 0.30 14.92 16.11
N PHE A 266 0.48 16.15 15.64
CA PHE A 266 1.34 16.47 14.50
C PHE A 266 2.46 17.42 14.89
N ASP A 267 3.68 17.10 14.45
CA ASP A 267 4.77 18.07 14.43
C ASP A 267 5.68 17.87 13.22
N PHE A 268 6.43 18.91 12.89
CA PHE A 268 7.41 18.87 11.81
C PHE A 268 8.64 19.70 12.13
N PHE A 269 9.75 19.31 11.52
CA PHE A 269 10.95 20.14 11.46
C PHE A 269 11.57 20.10 10.07
N THR A 270 12.39 21.11 9.78
CA THR A 270 13.03 21.28 8.48
C THR A 270 14.53 21.08 8.57
N VAL A 271 15.12 20.54 7.51
CA VAL A 271 16.56 20.31 7.39
C VAL A 271 17.06 20.92 6.08
N VAL A 272 18.18 21.64 6.14
CA VAL A 272 18.80 22.24 4.93
C VAL A 272 20.18 21.63 4.71
N SER A 273 20.43 21.09 3.51
CA SER A 273 21.70 20.39 3.25
C SER A 273 22.90 21.32 3.11
N ASP A 274 22.69 22.59 2.78
CA ASP A 274 23.75 23.60 2.75
C ASP A 274 24.21 23.91 4.19
N PRO A 275 25.45 23.56 4.60
CA PRO A 275 25.93 23.81 5.95
C PRO A 275 26.17 25.30 6.24
N ASP A 276 26.29 26.14 5.21
CA ASP A 276 26.62 27.56 5.35
C ASP A 276 25.37 28.46 5.34
N CYS A 277 24.16 27.87 5.23
CA CYS A 277 22.91 28.64 5.16
C CYS A 277 22.47 29.27 6.48
N GLY A 278 23.01 28.80 7.62
CA GLY A 278 22.64 29.30 8.95
C GLY A 278 21.31 28.78 9.50
N HIS A 279 20.70 27.78 8.86
CA HIS A 279 19.49 27.10 9.34
C HIS A 279 19.75 26.26 10.60
N GLU A 280 18.73 26.05 11.44
CA GLU A 280 18.86 25.37 12.74
C GLU A 280 19.38 23.93 12.61
N ARG A 281 18.87 23.19 11.62
CA ARG A 281 19.25 21.81 11.33
C ARG A 281 19.88 21.74 9.95
N THR A 282 21.20 21.67 9.90
CA THR A 282 21.95 21.49 8.66
C THR A 282 22.27 20.02 8.42
N GLY A 283 22.49 19.62 7.16
CA GLY A 283 22.83 18.25 6.77
C GLY A 283 21.70 17.53 6.05
N PHE A 284 21.60 16.22 6.19
CA PHE A 284 20.58 15.40 5.54
C PHE A 284 19.50 14.99 6.54
N VAL A 285 18.30 14.66 6.05
CA VAL A 285 17.19 14.27 6.93
C VAL A 285 17.55 13.07 7.84
N THR A 286 18.36 12.15 7.33
CA THR A 286 18.87 10.97 8.05
C THR A 286 19.71 11.33 9.28
N ASP A 287 20.38 12.48 9.29
CA ASP A 287 21.21 12.93 10.41
C ASP A 287 20.38 13.35 11.64
N HIS A 288 19.07 13.58 11.42
CA HIS A 288 18.14 14.11 12.42
C HIS A 288 17.01 13.15 12.78
N LEU A 289 17.00 11.94 12.20
CA LEU A 289 16.03 10.89 12.55
C LEU A 289 16.50 10.11 13.78
N SER A 290 15.58 9.90 14.72
CA SER A 290 15.80 9.08 15.92
C SER A 290 14.85 7.87 15.96
N SER A 291 15.21 6.82 16.72
CA SER A 291 14.30 5.67 16.96
C SER A 291 12.96 6.11 17.59
N ALA A 292 12.95 7.21 18.36
CA ALA A 292 11.71 7.79 18.88
C ALA A 292 10.79 8.37 17.80
N ASP A 293 11.35 8.98 16.74
CA ASP A 293 10.55 9.48 15.61
C ASP A 293 9.92 8.33 14.81
N MET A 294 10.53 7.14 14.87
CA MET A 294 10.08 5.90 14.22
C MET A 294 9.36 4.95 15.19
N HIS A 295 9.04 5.39 16.40
CA HIS A 295 8.35 4.59 17.41
C HIS A 295 8.95 3.19 17.65
N GLY A 296 10.28 3.09 17.60
CA GLY A 296 10.98 1.81 17.74
C GLY A 296 10.70 0.81 16.60
N GLY A 297 10.35 1.29 15.41
CA GLY A 297 10.04 0.47 14.23
C GLY A 297 8.53 0.27 14.00
N ASP A 298 7.68 0.50 15.00
CA ASP A 298 6.22 0.41 14.87
C ASP A 298 5.64 1.68 14.22
N CYS A 299 5.98 1.90 12.95
CA CYS A 299 5.48 3.02 12.17
C CYS A 299 5.43 2.70 10.66
N ASP A 300 4.58 3.44 9.96
CA ASP A 300 4.56 3.50 8.51
C ASP A 300 5.32 4.73 8.03
N VAL A 301 6.30 4.53 7.16
CA VAL A 301 7.15 5.59 6.62
C VAL A 301 6.74 5.90 5.19
N TYR A 302 6.48 7.17 4.89
CA TYR A 302 6.17 7.66 3.55
C TYR A 302 7.21 8.69 3.13
N LEU A 303 7.95 8.43 2.06
CA LEU A 303 9.02 9.30 1.58
C LEU A 303 8.79 9.75 0.15
N CYS A 304 8.70 11.06 -0.09
CA CYS A 304 8.75 11.59 -1.45
C CYS A 304 9.86 12.63 -1.62
N GLY A 305 10.71 12.48 -2.64
CA GLY A 305 11.84 13.39 -2.84
C GLY A 305 12.71 13.11 -4.06
N PRO A 306 13.86 13.79 -4.21
CA PRO A 306 14.79 13.49 -5.29
C PRO A 306 15.46 12.13 -5.08
N PRO A 307 15.83 11.39 -6.15
CA PRO A 307 16.40 10.05 -6.04
C PRO A 307 17.55 9.91 -5.03
N PRO A 308 18.54 10.83 -4.96
CA PRO A 308 19.62 10.72 -3.98
C PRO A 308 19.16 10.75 -2.52
N MET A 309 18.08 11.47 -2.21
CA MET A 309 17.52 11.50 -0.86
C MET A 309 16.83 10.17 -0.55
N VAL A 310 16.03 9.66 -1.48
CA VAL A 310 15.32 8.40 -1.29
C VAL A 310 16.28 7.24 -1.09
N GLU A 311 17.35 7.17 -1.90
CA GLU A 311 18.38 6.15 -1.73
C GLU A 311 19.12 6.27 -0.39
N ALA A 312 19.45 7.49 0.04
CA ALA A 312 20.11 7.70 1.33
C ALA A 312 19.23 7.25 2.51
N VAL A 313 17.93 7.53 2.45
CA VAL A 313 16.99 7.08 3.50
C VAL A 313 16.80 5.57 3.44
N ARG A 314 16.68 4.96 2.26
CA ARG A 314 16.59 3.50 2.09
C ARG A 314 17.74 2.77 2.78
N VAL A 315 18.97 3.17 2.45
CA VAL A 315 20.18 2.58 3.06
C VAL A 315 20.20 2.83 4.57
N PHE A 316 19.86 4.05 5.02
CA PHE A 316 19.79 4.35 6.44
C PHE A 316 18.80 3.45 7.19
N LEU A 317 17.58 3.26 6.65
CA LEU A 317 16.56 2.42 7.26
C LEU A 317 16.99 0.96 7.34
N GLN A 318 17.67 0.43 6.31
CA GLN A 318 18.21 -0.94 6.31
C GLN A 318 19.29 -1.17 7.38
N GLU A 319 20.05 -0.13 7.74
CA GLU A 319 21.11 -0.21 8.75
C GLU A 319 20.59 -0.06 10.20
N LEU A 320 19.31 0.27 10.39
CA LEU A 320 18.72 0.40 11.72
C LEU A 320 18.49 -0.96 12.38
N PRO A 321 18.70 -1.07 13.71
CA PRO A 321 18.31 -2.26 14.47
C PRO A 321 16.79 -2.50 14.47
N GLU A 322 16.03 -1.40 14.53
CA GLU A 322 14.57 -1.35 14.54
C GLU A 322 14.13 -0.65 13.28
N GLN A 323 13.75 -1.43 12.27
CA GLN A 323 13.31 -0.90 10.98
C GLN A 323 11.79 -0.67 10.99
N PRO A 324 11.26 0.30 10.21
CA PRO A 324 9.82 0.53 10.13
C PRO A 324 9.06 -0.70 9.61
N GLU A 325 7.79 -0.85 9.99
CA GLU A 325 6.95 -1.96 9.53
C GLU A 325 6.70 -1.87 8.02
N ASN A 326 6.31 -0.69 7.56
CA ASN A 326 6.09 -0.41 6.15
C ASN A 326 6.89 0.82 5.73
N PHE A 327 7.52 0.75 4.55
CA PHE A 327 8.20 1.89 3.96
C PHE A 327 7.78 2.07 2.51
N TYR A 328 7.03 3.14 2.25
CA TYR A 328 6.54 3.55 0.94
C TYR A 328 7.33 4.76 0.46
N TYR A 329 7.72 4.79 -0.82
CA TYR A 329 8.40 5.97 -1.35
C TYR A 329 8.09 6.30 -2.80
N GLU A 330 8.31 7.57 -3.16
CA GLU A 330 8.26 8.10 -4.51
C GLU A 330 9.46 9.02 -4.77
N LYS A 331 10.10 8.86 -5.92
CA LYS A 331 11.28 9.63 -6.34
C LYS A 331 10.89 10.52 -7.50
N PHE A 332 11.31 11.77 -7.49
CA PHE A 332 11.13 12.69 -8.63
C PHE A 332 12.43 12.79 -9.43
N SER A 333 12.51 12.09 -10.55
CA SER A 333 13.66 12.18 -11.46
C SER A 333 13.52 13.40 -12.38
N SER A 334 14.63 14.10 -12.63
CA SER A 334 14.62 15.23 -13.57
C SER A 334 14.75 14.68 -14.99
N ALA A 335 13.77 14.93 -15.86
CA ALA A 335 13.85 14.59 -17.27
C ALA A 335 14.98 15.31 -18.05
N ALA A 336 15.77 16.19 -17.41
CA ALA A 336 16.79 17.02 -18.04
C ALA A 336 18.21 16.39 -18.09
N GLY A 337 18.39 15.16 -17.60
CA GLY A 337 19.70 14.48 -17.56
C GLY A 337 20.09 13.69 -18.82
N THR A 338 19.19 13.46 -19.76
CA THR A 338 19.39 12.53 -20.90
C THR A 338 19.83 13.20 -22.20
N ALA A 339 20.62 14.28 -22.13
CA ALA A 339 21.24 14.87 -23.32
C ALA A 339 22.45 14.04 -23.78
N GLY A 340 22.21 12.83 -24.29
CA GLY A 340 23.27 11.99 -24.87
C GLY A 340 22.95 10.53 -25.18
N ALA A 341 21.79 9.99 -24.81
CA ALA A 341 21.40 8.62 -25.15
C ALA A 341 20.23 8.64 -26.14
N SER A 342 20.35 7.86 -27.21
CA SER A 342 19.34 7.66 -28.24
C SER A 342 18.02 7.15 -27.66
N ASP A 343 16.91 7.68 -28.19
CA ASP A 343 15.51 7.23 -28.05
C ASP A 343 15.35 5.81 -27.47
N THR A 344 15.10 5.72 -26.16
CA THR A 344 14.45 4.58 -25.49
C THR A 344 13.90 5.09 -24.16
N ASP A 345 12.57 5.06 -24.07
CA ASP A 345 11.72 5.63 -22.99
C ASP A 345 11.55 4.57 -21.89
N SER A 346 12.65 4.18 -21.24
CA SER A 346 12.73 2.96 -20.43
C SER A 346 12.53 3.21 -18.92
N LEU A 347 12.01 2.20 -18.24
CA LEU A 347 11.32 2.23 -16.95
C LEU A 347 11.81 1.08 -16.06
N THR A 348 12.82 1.25 -15.21
CA THR A 348 13.54 0.13 -14.54
C THR A 348 12.96 -0.30 -13.17
N VAL A 349 12.58 -1.56 -12.96
CA VAL A 349 12.20 -2.09 -11.64
C VAL A 349 13.26 -3.04 -11.08
N THR A 350 13.66 -2.85 -9.82
CA THR A 350 14.58 -3.74 -9.09
C THR A 350 13.92 -4.25 -7.81
N THR A 351 13.91 -5.56 -7.60
CA THR A 351 13.59 -6.18 -6.31
C THR A 351 14.83 -6.77 -5.68
N SER A 352 14.91 -6.70 -4.35
CA SER A 352 15.98 -7.34 -3.60
C SER A 352 15.46 -7.81 -2.24
N GLU A 353 15.83 -9.03 -1.86
CA GLU A 353 15.72 -9.47 -0.47
C GLU A 353 16.91 -8.93 0.32
N THR A 354 16.64 -8.33 1.47
CA THR A 354 17.68 -7.93 2.42
C THR A 354 17.46 -8.63 3.75
N GLY A 355 18.51 -9.26 4.30
CA GLY A 355 18.47 -10.00 5.57
C GLY A 355 18.54 -11.53 5.43
N ASP A 356 18.77 -12.22 6.54
CA ASP A 356 18.73 -13.70 6.67
C ASP A 356 17.78 -14.06 7.83
N GLY A 357 16.98 -15.11 7.69
CA GLY A 357 16.03 -15.58 8.72
C GLY A 357 14.94 -14.56 9.10
N THR A 358 14.79 -14.30 10.40
CA THR A 358 13.73 -13.45 11.00
C THR A 358 13.79 -11.96 10.63
N ALA A 359 14.78 -11.56 9.83
CA ALA A 359 15.00 -10.20 9.34
C ALA A 359 14.79 -10.06 7.82
N ALA A 360 14.29 -11.10 7.15
CA ALA A 360 14.01 -11.05 5.72
C ALA A 360 12.91 -10.02 5.41
N ARG A 361 13.19 -9.15 4.43
CA ARG A 361 12.29 -8.10 3.94
C ARG A 361 12.25 -8.10 2.43
N ALA A 362 11.04 -8.00 1.87
CA ALA A 362 10.83 -7.83 0.44
C ALA A 362 10.88 -6.34 0.11
N GLU A 363 11.76 -5.94 -0.80
CA GLU A 363 11.86 -4.57 -1.33
C GLU A 363 11.53 -4.56 -2.82
N VAL A 364 10.62 -3.66 -3.22
CA VAL A 364 10.14 -3.47 -4.59
C VAL A 364 10.40 -2.04 -5.03
N VAL A 365 11.09 -1.82 -6.15
CA VAL A 365 11.49 -0.47 -6.62
C VAL A 365 11.19 -0.26 -8.10
N ILE A 366 10.22 0.58 -8.49
CA ILE A 366 9.71 0.83 -9.86
C ILE A 366 10.18 2.18 -10.43
N THR A 367 10.96 2.24 -11.51
CA THR A 367 11.47 3.50 -12.13
C THR A 367 10.73 3.89 -13.41
N ALA A 368 10.35 5.16 -13.56
CA ALA A 368 9.66 5.81 -14.69
C ALA A 368 10.33 7.09 -15.22
N PRO A 369 10.03 7.56 -16.47
CA PRO A 369 10.44 8.86 -16.97
C PRO A 369 9.97 10.00 -16.04
N GLY A 370 10.84 10.40 -15.12
CA GLY A 370 10.54 11.47 -14.16
C GLY A 370 10.08 11.02 -12.77
N VAL A 371 9.75 9.73 -12.54
CA VAL A 371 9.25 9.24 -11.24
C VAL A 371 9.79 7.84 -10.90
N GLU A 372 10.10 7.47 -9.64
CA GLU A 372 10.40 6.07 -9.26
C GLU A 372 9.78 5.72 -7.88
N ILE A 373 8.97 4.67 -7.77
CA ILE A 373 8.16 4.33 -6.57
C ILE A 373 8.67 3.03 -5.96
N GLY A 374 8.65 2.85 -4.64
CA GLY A 374 8.88 1.53 -4.07
C GLY A 374 8.34 1.30 -2.68
N GLU A 375 8.32 0.03 -2.27
CA GLU A 375 7.69 -0.46 -1.05
C GLU A 375 8.57 -1.53 -0.39
N VAL A 376 8.67 -1.51 0.94
CA VAL A 376 9.40 -2.51 1.76
C VAL A 376 8.53 -2.96 2.94
N HIS A 377 8.33 -4.28 3.09
CA HIS A 377 7.51 -4.89 4.13
C HIS A 377 8.29 -5.90 5.00
N SER A 378 7.86 -6.09 6.25
CA SER A 378 8.41 -7.08 7.19
C SER A 378 7.63 -8.40 7.13
N ALA A 379 8.29 -9.54 7.41
CA ALA A 379 7.60 -10.85 7.50
C ALA A 379 6.48 -10.87 8.57
N LYS A 380 6.59 -10.05 9.62
CA LYS A 380 5.52 -9.86 10.62
C LYS A 380 4.36 -9.05 10.08
N ALA A 381 4.63 -8.01 9.29
CA ALA A 381 3.61 -7.22 8.62
C ALA A 381 2.81 -8.08 7.63
N ASP A 382 3.49 -8.91 6.83
CA ASP A 382 2.84 -9.83 5.89
C ASP A 382 1.96 -10.84 6.63
N SER A 383 2.48 -11.48 7.69
CA SER A 383 1.69 -12.40 8.53
C SER A 383 0.48 -11.69 9.16
N THR A 384 0.68 -10.54 9.81
CA THR A 384 -0.39 -9.77 10.48
C THR A 384 -1.51 -9.39 9.51
N SER A 385 -1.15 -8.95 8.29
CA SER A 385 -2.13 -8.56 7.26
C SER A 385 -3.08 -9.71 6.88
N GLN A 386 -2.59 -10.95 6.85
CA GLN A 386 -3.41 -12.13 6.55
C GLN A 386 -4.43 -12.43 7.65
N PHE A 387 -4.04 -12.29 8.92
CA PHE A 387 -4.94 -12.49 10.06
C PHE A 387 -5.97 -11.36 10.17
N GLU A 388 -5.57 -10.11 9.95
CA GLU A 388 -6.48 -8.96 9.89
C GLU A 388 -7.51 -9.10 8.74
N ALA A 389 -7.07 -9.54 7.56
CA ALA A 389 -7.97 -9.84 6.45
C ALA A 389 -8.97 -10.95 6.80
N ARG A 390 -8.52 -12.04 7.44
CA ARG A 390 -9.41 -13.09 7.96
C ARG A 390 -10.43 -12.53 8.94
N MET A 391 -10.00 -11.74 9.92
CA MET A 391 -10.87 -11.13 10.92
C MET A 391 -11.97 -10.26 10.28
N ALA A 392 -11.61 -9.44 9.28
CA ALA A 392 -12.57 -8.62 8.55
C ALA A 392 -13.63 -9.46 7.83
N LEU A 393 -13.21 -10.55 7.17
CA LEU A 393 -14.12 -11.51 6.54
C LEU A 393 -15.01 -12.22 7.57
N GLU A 394 -14.47 -12.55 8.74
CA GLU A 394 -15.21 -13.20 9.83
C GLU A 394 -16.32 -12.31 10.38
N PHE A 395 -16.13 -10.99 10.50
CA PHE A 395 -17.22 -10.08 10.84
C PHE A 395 -18.33 -10.09 9.78
N GLY A 396 -17.96 -10.11 8.50
CA GLY A 396 -18.92 -10.23 7.40
C GLY A 396 -19.71 -11.54 7.47
N ALA A 397 -19.04 -12.66 7.72
CA ALA A 397 -19.68 -13.96 7.87
C ALA A 397 -20.57 -14.03 9.11
N LEU A 398 -20.14 -13.42 10.22
CA LEU A 398 -20.89 -13.32 11.47
C LEU A 398 -22.23 -12.59 11.25
N GLU A 399 -22.22 -11.42 10.61
CA GLU A 399 -23.45 -10.66 10.32
C GLU A 399 -24.47 -11.44 9.49
N LEU A 400 -23.98 -12.33 8.61
CA LEU A 400 -24.83 -13.15 7.75
C LEU A 400 -25.36 -14.42 8.42
N THR A 401 -24.74 -14.88 9.51
CA THR A 401 -25.02 -16.18 10.13
C THR A 401 -25.64 -16.08 11.53
N VAL A 402 -25.30 -15.07 12.32
CA VAL A 402 -25.81 -14.94 13.70
C VAL A 402 -27.32 -14.78 13.73
N GLY A 403 -27.98 -15.61 14.54
CA GLY A 403 -29.44 -15.70 14.63
C GLY A 403 -30.09 -16.47 13.48
N ARG A 404 -29.32 -17.09 12.58
CA ARG A 404 -29.82 -17.90 11.45
C ARG A 404 -29.40 -19.37 11.49
N LEU A 405 -28.42 -19.72 12.33
CA LEU A 405 -27.98 -21.10 12.52
C LEU A 405 -28.98 -21.90 13.38
N GLY A 406 -29.24 -23.15 13.00
CA GLY A 406 -30.06 -24.07 13.79
C GLY A 406 -29.26 -24.90 14.80
N ASP A 407 -29.94 -25.65 15.67
CA ASP A 407 -29.29 -26.48 16.71
C ASP A 407 -28.25 -27.46 16.14
N ALA A 408 -28.50 -28.02 14.94
CA ALA A 408 -27.57 -28.92 14.27
C ALA A 408 -26.31 -28.19 13.79
N ASP A 409 -26.45 -26.96 13.27
CA ASP A 409 -25.31 -26.14 12.85
C ASP A 409 -24.47 -25.74 14.08
N ILE A 410 -25.11 -25.37 15.19
CA ILE A 410 -24.41 -25.03 16.44
C ILE A 410 -23.66 -26.25 17.02
N ALA A 411 -24.27 -27.44 16.95
CA ALA A 411 -23.61 -28.67 17.40
C ALA A 411 -22.39 -29.02 16.55
N GLU A 412 -22.47 -28.85 15.23
CA GLU A 412 -21.34 -29.03 14.32
C GLU A 412 -20.25 -27.99 14.59
N TYR A 413 -20.62 -26.71 14.77
CA TYR A 413 -19.67 -25.65 15.03
C TYR A 413 -18.88 -25.90 16.32
N ARG A 414 -19.57 -26.37 17.36
CA ARG A 414 -18.93 -26.77 18.63
C ARG A 414 -17.98 -27.94 18.46
N ALA A 415 -18.37 -28.96 17.69
CA ALA A 415 -17.49 -30.12 17.46
C ALA A 415 -16.21 -29.74 16.71
N LEU A 416 -16.27 -28.75 15.81
CA LEU A 416 -15.09 -28.22 15.11
C LEU A 416 -14.17 -27.44 16.06
N ALA A 417 -14.73 -26.63 16.97
CA ALA A 417 -13.98 -25.95 18.02
C ALA A 417 -13.26 -26.95 18.94
N GLU A 418 -13.97 -27.98 19.41
CA GLU A 418 -13.41 -29.05 20.24
C GLU A 418 -12.27 -29.79 19.52
N ALA A 419 -12.44 -30.10 18.23
CA ALA A 419 -11.40 -30.77 17.44
C ALA A 419 -10.13 -29.91 17.27
N ALA A 420 -10.27 -28.58 17.12
CA ALA A 420 -9.12 -27.67 17.09
C ALA A 420 -8.42 -27.59 18.45
N ASN A 421 -9.17 -27.68 19.54
CA ASN A 421 -8.62 -27.62 20.90
C ASN A 421 -7.99 -28.94 21.36
N ASP A 422 -8.44 -30.09 20.84
CA ASP A 422 -7.95 -31.43 21.23
C ASP A 422 -6.45 -31.64 20.92
N VAL A 423 -5.88 -30.82 20.04
CA VAL A 423 -4.45 -30.83 19.67
C VAL A 423 -3.63 -29.77 20.39
N LEU A 424 -4.22 -29.12 21.40
CA LEU A 424 -3.55 -28.17 22.29
C LEU A 424 -3.43 -28.75 23.70
N ASP A 425 -2.29 -28.51 24.36
CA ASP A 425 -2.07 -28.80 25.78
C ASP A 425 -1.71 -27.49 26.51
N GLY A 426 -2.73 -26.78 26.97
CA GLY A 426 -2.56 -25.45 27.57
C GLY A 426 -2.07 -24.42 26.56
N ASP A 427 -0.86 -23.91 26.76
CA ASP A 427 -0.16 -22.98 25.88
C ASP A 427 0.78 -23.69 24.89
N HIS A 428 0.61 -25.00 24.68
CA HIS A 428 1.42 -25.78 23.76
C HIS A 428 0.61 -26.41 22.62
N ILE A 429 1.18 -26.38 21.41
CA ILE A 429 0.66 -27.08 20.24
C ILE A 429 1.28 -28.49 20.19
N VAL A 430 0.44 -29.52 20.27
CA VAL A 430 0.89 -30.93 20.31
C VAL A 430 1.17 -31.45 18.90
N ASP A 431 0.41 -31.00 17.91
CA ASP A 431 0.57 -31.33 16.49
C ASP A 431 0.19 -30.09 15.66
N SER A 432 1.20 -29.35 15.18
CA SER A 432 1.01 -28.09 14.44
C SER A 432 0.27 -28.31 13.12
N ALA A 433 0.55 -29.41 12.42
CA ALA A 433 -0.10 -29.73 11.16
C ALA A 433 -1.58 -30.08 11.35
N GLU A 434 -1.94 -30.85 12.38
CA GLU A 434 -3.35 -31.12 12.70
C GLU A 434 -4.05 -29.89 13.28
N PHE A 435 -3.37 -29.08 14.10
CA PHE A 435 -3.92 -27.83 14.60
C PHE A 435 -4.31 -26.90 13.46
N THR A 436 -3.40 -26.59 12.52
CA THR A 436 -3.71 -25.71 11.38
C THR A 436 -4.89 -26.24 10.57
N ARG A 437 -4.98 -27.56 10.34
CA ARG A 437 -6.11 -28.18 9.63
C ARG A 437 -7.43 -28.06 10.40
N ALA A 438 -7.44 -28.39 11.68
CA ALA A 438 -8.64 -28.36 12.52
C ALA A 438 -9.12 -26.93 12.76
N ASN A 439 -8.18 -26.01 13.03
CA ASN A 439 -8.41 -24.57 13.17
C ASN A 439 -9.05 -23.99 11.90
N ASN A 440 -8.50 -24.30 10.73
CA ASN A 440 -9.07 -23.82 9.47
C ASN A 440 -10.52 -24.29 9.27
N ARG A 441 -10.85 -25.55 9.60
CA ARG A 441 -12.23 -26.05 9.49
C ARG A 441 -13.18 -25.30 10.44
N PHE A 442 -12.71 -24.97 11.64
CA PHE A 442 -13.48 -24.17 12.60
C PHE A 442 -13.79 -22.77 12.05
N HIS A 443 -12.79 -22.06 11.53
CA HIS A 443 -13.00 -20.72 10.98
C HIS A 443 -13.82 -20.72 9.68
N GLU A 444 -13.56 -21.67 8.77
CA GLU A 444 -14.30 -21.82 7.51
C GLU A 444 -15.81 -22.09 7.73
N PHE A 445 -16.18 -22.70 8.87
CA PHE A 445 -17.56 -23.11 9.13
C PHE A 445 -18.57 -21.97 8.93
N LEU A 446 -18.33 -20.80 9.54
CA LEU A 446 -19.25 -19.68 9.42
C LEU A 446 -19.40 -19.24 7.97
N PHE A 447 -18.30 -19.21 7.21
CA PHE A 447 -18.30 -18.89 5.78
C PHE A 447 -19.16 -19.86 4.97
N THR A 448 -19.07 -21.17 5.22
CA THR A 448 -19.93 -22.16 4.55
C THR A 448 -21.41 -21.93 4.84
N ARG A 449 -21.74 -21.52 6.08
CA ARG A 449 -23.11 -21.28 6.53
C ARG A 449 -23.69 -19.94 6.07
N THR A 450 -22.88 -19.02 5.55
CA THR A 450 -23.38 -17.80 4.91
C THR A 450 -24.23 -18.09 3.67
N GLY A 451 -24.01 -19.23 3.02
CA GLY A 451 -24.58 -19.53 1.70
C GLY A 451 -24.07 -18.59 0.60
N ASN A 452 -23.02 -17.81 0.86
CA ASN A 452 -22.42 -16.86 -0.07
C ASN A 452 -21.12 -17.45 -0.62
N PRO A 453 -21.11 -18.02 -1.84
CA PRO A 453 -19.94 -18.67 -2.41
C PRO A 453 -18.78 -17.69 -2.65
N ALA A 454 -19.05 -16.40 -2.87
CA ALA A 454 -18.01 -15.39 -3.05
C ALA A 454 -17.28 -15.08 -1.74
N LEU A 455 -18.02 -15.02 -0.62
CA LEU A 455 -17.43 -14.78 0.70
C LEU A 455 -16.64 -16.00 1.20
N LEU A 456 -17.12 -17.22 0.89
CA LEU A 456 -16.37 -18.45 1.15
C LEU A 456 -15.09 -18.56 0.29
N ALA A 457 -15.16 -18.15 -0.98
CA ALA A 457 -13.99 -18.10 -1.86
C ALA A 457 -12.96 -17.08 -1.37
N ALA A 458 -13.39 -15.88 -0.95
CA ALA A 458 -12.50 -14.88 -0.38
C ALA A 458 -11.75 -15.40 0.85
N TYR A 459 -12.43 -16.11 1.76
CA TYR A 459 -11.78 -16.75 2.90
C TYR A 459 -10.76 -17.82 2.48
N ARG A 460 -11.13 -18.70 1.52
CA ARG A 460 -10.25 -19.78 1.05
C ARG A 460 -9.04 -19.31 0.25
N ASN A 461 -9.10 -18.09 -0.30
CA ASN A 461 -8.00 -17.47 -1.02
C ASN A 461 -7.01 -16.76 -0.09
N LEU A 462 -7.30 -16.65 1.20
CA LEU A 462 -6.30 -16.20 2.16
C LEU A 462 -5.24 -17.29 2.35
N THR A 463 -3.98 -16.89 2.44
CA THR A 463 -2.84 -17.81 2.66
C THR A 463 -2.60 -18.08 4.13
N VAL A 464 -3.54 -17.75 5.02
CA VAL A 464 -3.43 -17.96 6.48
C VAL A 464 -2.98 -19.39 6.82
N VAL A 465 -3.48 -20.40 6.12
CA VAL A 465 -3.08 -21.80 6.34
C VAL A 465 -1.62 -22.04 5.95
N ASP A 466 -1.16 -21.47 4.84
CA ASP A 466 0.21 -21.63 4.37
C ASP A 466 1.18 -20.89 5.30
N VAL A 467 0.87 -19.64 5.64
CA VAL A 467 1.62 -18.85 6.62
C VAL A 467 1.69 -19.55 7.99
N MET A 468 0.58 -20.13 8.47
CA MET A 468 0.56 -20.95 9.69
C MET A 468 1.42 -22.20 9.56
N ASN A 469 1.37 -22.93 8.45
CA ASN A 469 2.16 -24.15 8.26
C ASN A 469 3.66 -23.84 8.18
N GLU A 470 4.05 -22.75 7.53
CA GLU A 470 5.44 -22.33 7.44
C GLU A 470 5.98 -21.85 8.79
N THR A 471 5.20 -21.03 9.48
CA THR A 471 5.62 -20.37 10.73
C THR A 471 5.53 -21.31 11.93
N LEU A 472 4.47 -22.11 12.05
CA LEU A 472 4.21 -22.97 13.21
C LEU A 472 4.82 -24.36 13.08
N ASN A 473 5.52 -24.67 11.99
CA ASN A 473 6.08 -26.00 11.75
C ASN A 473 6.93 -26.50 12.93
N ASP A 474 7.77 -25.61 13.46
CA ASP A 474 8.68 -25.87 14.57
C ASP A 474 8.26 -25.16 15.88
N ALA A 475 7.17 -24.38 15.85
CA ALA A 475 6.69 -23.64 17.02
C ALA A 475 5.86 -24.56 17.93
N THR A 476 6.19 -24.55 19.22
CA THR A 476 5.47 -25.33 20.22
C THR A 476 4.51 -24.50 21.04
N TRP A 477 4.63 -23.17 21.03
CA TRP A 477 3.83 -22.27 21.86
C TRP A 477 2.60 -21.74 21.13
N ILE A 478 1.49 -21.58 21.87
CA ILE A 478 0.26 -20.91 21.45
C ILE A 478 -0.29 -20.07 22.59
N HIS A 479 -0.89 -18.92 22.27
CA HIS A 479 -1.55 -18.12 23.29
C HIS A 479 -2.67 -18.92 23.97
N ARG A 480 -2.59 -19.08 25.29
CA ARG A 480 -3.45 -19.98 26.09
C ARG A 480 -4.95 -19.74 25.93
N ASP A 481 -5.35 -18.50 25.62
CA ASP A 481 -6.75 -18.11 25.56
C ASP A 481 -7.42 -18.54 24.24
N ILE A 482 -6.65 -18.94 23.21
CA ILE A 482 -7.19 -19.35 21.90
C ILE A 482 -8.20 -20.50 22.03
N ALA A 483 -7.89 -21.51 22.86
CA ALA A 483 -8.77 -22.66 23.04
C ALA A 483 -10.12 -22.25 23.67
N ASP A 484 -10.08 -21.40 24.69
CA ASP A 484 -11.29 -20.90 25.35
C ASP A 484 -12.10 -19.99 24.42
N GLU A 485 -11.43 -19.21 23.56
CA GLU A 485 -12.06 -18.30 22.60
C GLU A 485 -12.81 -19.03 21.48
N HIS A 486 -12.33 -20.17 20.99
CA HIS A 486 -13.07 -21.01 20.04
C HIS A 486 -14.45 -21.38 20.60
N LEU A 487 -14.50 -21.86 21.84
CA LEU A 487 -15.77 -22.24 22.50
C LEU A 487 -16.61 -21.01 22.86
N ALA A 488 -15.99 -19.91 23.28
CA ALA A 488 -16.69 -18.67 23.60
C ALA A 488 -17.37 -18.06 22.37
N LEU A 489 -16.76 -18.17 21.18
CA LEU A 489 -17.34 -17.73 19.92
C LEU A 489 -18.58 -18.56 19.57
N VAL A 490 -18.48 -19.89 19.67
CA VAL A 490 -19.62 -20.79 19.45
C VAL A 490 -20.78 -20.43 20.38
N ASP A 491 -20.50 -20.19 21.66
CA ASP A 491 -21.52 -19.81 22.65
C ASP A 491 -22.17 -18.45 22.35
N ALA A 492 -21.39 -17.47 21.91
CA ALA A 492 -21.91 -16.16 21.53
C ALA A 492 -22.80 -16.24 20.28
N VAL A 493 -22.38 -17.00 19.26
CA VAL A 493 -23.17 -17.25 18.05
C VAL A 493 -24.46 -18.00 18.38
N ALA A 494 -24.41 -19.03 19.23
CA ALA A 494 -25.58 -19.77 19.69
C ALA A 494 -26.58 -18.91 20.47
N ALA A 495 -26.08 -17.94 21.25
CA ALA A 495 -26.91 -16.99 21.98
C ALA A 495 -27.51 -15.88 21.08
N GLY A 496 -27.07 -15.78 19.82
CA GLY A 496 -27.43 -14.66 18.93
C GLY A 496 -26.78 -13.33 19.34
N ASP A 497 -25.74 -13.37 20.17
CA ASP A 497 -25.08 -12.21 20.75
C ASP A 497 -23.94 -11.73 19.84
N ARG A 498 -24.29 -10.81 18.94
CA ARG A 498 -23.37 -10.28 17.92
C ARG A 498 -22.21 -9.52 18.52
N ASP A 499 -22.48 -8.68 19.51
CA ASP A 499 -21.47 -7.83 20.12
C ASP A 499 -20.43 -8.69 20.86
N ARG A 500 -20.89 -9.72 21.58
CA ARG A 500 -19.99 -10.69 22.22
C ARG A 500 -19.20 -11.49 21.20
N ALA A 501 -19.82 -11.98 20.13
CA ALA A 501 -19.12 -12.75 19.10
C ALA A 501 -18.06 -11.90 18.39
N ALA A 502 -18.37 -10.65 18.06
CA ALA A 502 -17.41 -9.71 17.45
C ALA A 502 -16.27 -9.33 18.41
N ALA A 503 -16.53 -9.27 19.73
CA ALA A 503 -15.47 -9.06 20.72
C ALA A 503 -14.53 -10.28 20.81
N VAL A 504 -15.07 -11.50 20.79
CA VAL A 504 -14.27 -12.73 20.81
C VAL A 504 -13.43 -12.86 19.54
N ILE A 505 -13.98 -12.55 18.35
CA ILE A 505 -13.22 -12.58 17.09
C ILE A 505 -12.01 -11.62 17.13
N ARG A 506 -12.17 -10.40 17.67
CA ARG A 506 -11.04 -9.45 17.84
C ARG A 506 -9.97 -9.99 18.78
N SER A 507 -10.38 -10.40 19.97
CA SER A 507 -9.47 -10.95 20.99
C SER A 507 -8.70 -12.16 20.44
N HIS A 508 -9.41 -13.06 19.76
CA HIS A 508 -8.83 -14.23 19.12
C HIS A 508 -7.85 -13.87 18.00
N ASN A 509 -8.14 -12.85 17.20
CA ASN A 509 -7.22 -12.34 16.19
C ASN A 509 -5.92 -11.82 16.83
N ASP A 510 -6.03 -10.98 17.87
CA ASP A 510 -4.88 -10.40 18.56
C ASP A 510 -3.98 -11.51 19.17
N HIS A 511 -4.60 -12.53 19.77
CA HIS A 511 -3.88 -13.70 20.31
C HIS A 511 -3.27 -14.59 19.23
N ALA A 512 -3.92 -14.73 18.07
CA ALA A 512 -3.38 -15.45 16.92
C ALA A 512 -2.16 -14.72 16.34
N VAL A 513 -2.26 -13.40 16.12
CA VAL A 513 -1.13 -12.56 15.70
C VAL A 513 0.02 -12.64 16.71
N THR A 514 -0.27 -12.62 18.00
CA THR A 514 0.74 -12.79 19.06
C THR A 514 1.44 -14.15 18.95
N THR A 515 0.69 -15.23 18.74
CA THR A 515 1.22 -16.58 18.52
C THR A 515 2.17 -16.61 17.33
N MET A 516 1.74 -16.04 16.20
CA MET A 516 2.52 -16.02 14.96
C MET A 516 3.79 -15.18 15.10
N ASN A 517 3.69 -13.97 15.66
CA ASN A 517 4.85 -13.11 15.88
C ASN A 517 5.88 -13.76 16.81
N THR A 518 5.42 -14.45 17.85
CA THR A 518 6.30 -15.20 18.79
C THR A 518 7.02 -16.35 18.09
N ALA A 519 6.32 -17.06 17.21
CA ALA A 519 6.91 -18.13 16.39
C ALA A 519 7.90 -17.58 15.35
N ILE A 520 7.60 -16.46 14.69
CA ILE A 520 8.50 -15.76 13.76
C ILE A 520 9.79 -15.31 14.48
N ASP A 521 9.69 -14.87 15.73
CA ASP A 521 10.85 -14.49 16.54
C ASP A 521 11.70 -15.69 17.04
N GLY A 522 11.29 -16.92 16.74
CA GLY A 522 11.98 -18.15 17.16
C GLY A 522 11.84 -18.47 18.65
N GLY A 523 10.84 -17.91 19.33
CA GLY A 523 10.71 -17.96 20.79
C GLY A 523 9.83 -19.10 21.30
N ALA A 524 10.41 -20.28 21.57
CA ALA A 524 9.80 -21.26 22.49
C ALA A 524 10.80 -22.18 23.21
N ASP A 525 12.05 -21.73 23.45
CA ASP A 525 13.03 -22.54 24.21
C ASP A 525 13.55 -21.89 25.50
N THR A 526 12.96 -20.77 25.98
CA THR A 526 13.51 -20.02 27.14
C THR A 526 12.60 -19.74 28.34
N GLU A 527 11.39 -20.32 28.47
CA GLU A 527 10.58 -20.14 29.70
C GLU A 527 10.01 -21.43 30.32
N ALA A 528 10.74 -22.54 30.24
CA ALA A 528 10.50 -23.71 31.09
C ALA A 528 11.63 -23.87 32.14
N GLY A 529 11.73 -22.93 33.08
CA GLY A 529 12.72 -23.04 34.16
C GLY A 529 12.86 -21.86 35.10
N ALA A 530 11.81 -21.55 35.88
CA ALA A 530 11.93 -20.84 37.16
C ALA A 530 10.89 -21.32 38.17
#